data_AF-A0A7S0ELF8-F1
#
_entry.id   AF-A0A7S0ELF8-F1
#
_cell.length_a   1.000
_cell.length_b   1.000
_cell.length_c   1.000
_cell.angle_alpha   90.00
_cell.angle_beta   90.00
_cell.angle_gamma   90.00
#
_symmetry.space_group_name_H-M   'P 1'
#
loop_
_entity.id
_entity.type
_entity.pdbx_description
1 polymer ?
#
loop_
_entity_poly.entity_id
_entity_poly.type
_entity_poly.pdbx_seq_one_letter_code
_entity_poly.pdbx_strand_id
1 'polypeptide(L)'
;MKFGKLLRHTVDSRMPQWRNYTLAYKQLKQHIKQLQAQLAQQGISPDAASSSVTAALDLEVEKVNDFYMDRIEEAVIILHSLKQHAEQLVLAGLPLEQRTACQRSLVAFHYNLLTLQNYVALNFTAVVKILKKSDKKIGGNLRNDYVAAMVELPFYRCQALGELVEDTEKTFRILEGASAAAAAKAEQMSIPMQQQPQMSIPMQ
;
A
#
# COMPACT_ATOMS: atom_id res chain seq x y z
N MET A 1 -4.37 -22.21 14.20
CA MET A 1 -3.83 -20.88 13.79
C MET A 1 -4.46 -19.73 14.59
N LYS A 2 -3.63 -18.89 15.23
CA LYS A 2 -4.04 -17.72 16.04
C LYS A 2 -4.20 -16.43 15.20
N PHE A 3 -4.82 -16.51 14.02
CA PHE A 3 -4.89 -15.39 13.06
C PHE A 3 -5.47 -14.09 13.68
N GLY A 4 -6.51 -14.17 14.50
CA GLY A 4 -7.06 -12.95 15.12
C GLY A 4 -6.08 -12.24 16.05
N LYS A 5 -5.12 -12.96 16.66
CA LYS A 5 -4.04 -12.34 17.43
C LYS A 5 -2.98 -11.73 16.51
N LEU A 6 -2.63 -12.43 15.43
CA LEU A 6 -1.70 -11.94 14.41
C LEU A 6 -2.21 -10.64 13.79
N LEU A 7 -3.46 -10.61 13.32
CA LEU A 7 -4.08 -9.43 12.72
C LEU A 7 -3.95 -8.21 13.65
N ARG A 8 -4.41 -8.37 14.90
CA ARG A 8 -4.34 -7.30 15.90
C ARG A 8 -2.91 -6.88 16.20
N HIS A 9 -2.01 -7.82 16.44
CA HIS A 9 -0.61 -7.50 16.71
C HIS A 9 0.06 -6.76 15.56
N THR A 10 -0.08 -7.24 14.32
CA THR A 10 0.52 -6.60 13.15
C THR A 10 0.01 -5.17 12.96
N VAL A 11 -1.29 -4.95 13.15
CA VAL A 11 -1.91 -3.63 13.04
C VAL A 11 -1.43 -2.73 14.17
N ASP A 12 -1.44 -3.21 15.41
CA ASP A 12 -1.00 -2.43 16.57
C ASP A 12 0.49 -2.04 16.49
N SER A 13 1.34 -2.92 15.95
CA SER A 13 2.78 -2.66 15.85
C SER A 13 3.19 -1.83 14.63
N ARG A 14 2.53 -2.00 13.48
CA ARG A 14 2.96 -1.37 12.22
C ARG A 14 2.06 -0.23 11.76
N MET A 15 0.78 -0.26 12.15
CA MET A 15 -0.27 0.63 11.64
C MET A 15 -1.25 1.00 12.77
N PRO A 16 -0.79 1.47 13.95
CA PRO A 16 -1.65 1.69 15.11
C PRO A 16 -2.80 2.66 14.80
N GLN A 17 -2.56 3.66 13.96
CA GLN A 17 -3.56 4.64 13.52
C GLN A 17 -4.66 4.03 12.63
N TRP A 18 -4.45 2.85 12.03
CA TRP A 18 -5.44 2.20 11.17
C TRP A 18 -6.28 1.14 11.88
N ARG A 19 -6.08 0.97 13.18
CA ARG A 19 -6.70 -0.09 13.98
C ARG A 19 -8.21 -0.16 13.84
N ASN A 20 -8.87 0.99 13.89
CA ASN A 20 -10.33 1.09 13.86
C ASN A 20 -10.92 0.83 12.46
N TYR A 21 -10.09 0.89 11.42
CA TYR A 21 -10.48 0.65 10.04
C TYR A 21 -10.25 -0.80 9.61
N THR A 22 -9.66 -1.64 10.48
CA THR A 22 -9.53 -3.07 10.17
C THR A 22 -10.84 -3.81 10.37
N LEU A 23 -11.01 -4.90 9.62
CA LEU A 23 -12.16 -5.79 9.73
C LEU A 23 -12.25 -6.34 11.16
N ALA A 24 -13.44 -6.23 11.77
CA ALA A 24 -13.73 -6.60 13.15
C ALA A 24 -13.78 -8.13 13.36
N TYR A 25 -12.67 -8.81 13.08
CA TYR A 25 -12.57 -10.27 12.98
C TYR A 25 -13.01 -10.99 14.25
N LYS A 26 -12.81 -10.39 15.43
CA LYS A 26 -13.28 -10.95 16.70
C LYS A 26 -14.80 -10.91 16.82
N GLN A 27 -15.42 -9.79 16.45
CA GLN A 27 -16.86 -9.57 16.54
C GLN A 27 -17.60 -10.48 15.54
N LEU A 28 -17.16 -10.52 14.28
CA LEU A 28 -17.70 -11.44 13.27
C LEU A 28 -17.60 -12.91 13.70
N LYS A 29 -16.50 -13.30 14.35
CA LYS A 29 -16.37 -14.64 14.93
C LYS A 29 -17.33 -14.92 16.07
N GLN A 30 -17.65 -13.92 16.88
CA GLN A 30 -18.63 -14.05 17.97
C GLN A 30 -20.04 -14.16 17.40
N HIS A 31 -20.36 -13.35 16.38
CA HIS A 31 -21.61 -13.41 15.63
C HIS A 31 -21.88 -14.80 15.06
N ILE A 32 -20.91 -15.38 14.33
CA ILE A 32 -21.04 -16.75 13.79
C ILE A 32 -21.28 -17.80 14.89
N LYS A 33 -20.66 -17.64 16.07
CA LYS A 33 -20.88 -18.57 17.19
C LYS A 33 -22.29 -18.45 17.76
N GLN A 34 -22.84 -17.24 17.84
CA GLN A 34 -24.21 -17.01 18.31
C GLN A 34 -25.20 -17.64 17.33
N LEU A 35 -25.03 -17.41 16.03
CA LEU A 35 -25.84 -18.02 14.98
C LEU A 35 -25.75 -19.55 15.00
N GLN A 36 -24.55 -20.11 15.21
CA GLN A 36 -24.37 -21.56 15.36
C GLN A 36 -25.20 -22.12 16.53
N ALA A 37 -25.25 -21.42 17.67
CA ALA A 37 -26.03 -21.84 18.81
C ALA A 37 -27.55 -21.75 18.55
N GLN A 38 -27.99 -20.69 17.87
CA GLN A 38 -29.39 -20.52 17.46
C GLN A 38 -29.83 -21.61 16.48
N LEU A 39 -28.98 -21.99 15.53
CA LEU A 39 -29.23 -23.11 14.61
C LEU A 39 -29.39 -24.44 15.34
N ALA A 40 -28.54 -24.70 16.34
CA ALA A 40 -28.61 -25.91 17.15
C ALA A 40 -29.92 -25.99 17.98
N GLN A 41 -30.48 -24.83 18.34
CA GLN A 41 -31.77 -24.71 19.04
C GLN A 41 -32.97 -24.63 18.07
N GLN A 42 -32.76 -24.79 16.76
CA GLN A 42 -33.75 -24.59 15.69
C GLN A 42 -34.42 -23.21 15.70
N GLY A 43 -33.77 -22.20 16.28
CA GLY A 43 -34.32 -20.84 16.39
C GLY A 43 -34.24 -20.03 15.09
N ILE A 44 -33.44 -20.47 14.11
CA ILE A 44 -33.26 -19.81 12.81
C ILE A 44 -32.97 -20.85 11.71
N SER A 45 -33.24 -20.50 10.45
CA SER A 45 -32.83 -21.32 9.30
C SER A 45 -31.36 -21.08 8.92
N PRO A 46 -30.68 -22.06 8.27
CA PRO A 46 -29.32 -21.88 7.75
C PRO A 46 -29.17 -20.70 6.78
N ASP A 47 -30.19 -20.45 5.96
CA ASP A 47 -30.19 -19.34 4.99
C ASP A 47 -30.30 -17.97 5.68
N ALA A 48 -31.15 -17.86 6.71
CA ALA A 48 -31.26 -16.65 7.51
C ALA A 48 -29.96 -16.36 8.28
N ALA A 49 -29.31 -17.40 8.82
CA ALA A 49 -28.00 -17.29 9.46
C ALA A 49 -26.92 -16.82 8.46
N SER A 50 -26.89 -17.40 7.27
CA SER A 50 -25.94 -17.05 6.21
C SER A 50 -26.13 -15.61 5.73
N SER A 51 -27.38 -15.19 5.55
CA SER A 51 -27.73 -13.80 5.20
C SER A 51 -27.29 -12.82 6.28
N SER A 52 -27.48 -13.17 7.56
CA SER A 52 -27.02 -12.34 8.69
C SER A 52 -25.49 -12.19 8.75
N VAL A 53 -24.74 -13.25 8.42
CA VAL A 53 -23.27 -13.16 8.32
C VAL A 53 -22.86 -12.26 7.16
N THR A 54 -23.53 -12.39 6.01
CA THR A 54 -23.26 -11.61 4.80
C THR A 54 -23.46 -10.13 5.06
N ALA A 55 -24.62 -9.75 5.60
CA ALA A 55 -24.93 -8.36 5.94
C ALA A 55 -23.91 -7.75 6.93
N ALA A 56 -23.49 -8.52 7.94
CA ALA A 56 -22.47 -8.06 8.88
C ALA A 56 -21.08 -7.94 8.24
N LEU A 57 -20.77 -8.79 7.26
CA LEU A 57 -19.51 -8.76 6.53
C LEU A 57 -19.48 -7.60 5.53
N ASP A 58 -20.60 -7.29 4.88
CA ASP A 58 -20.73 -6.18 3.93
C ASP A 58 -20.38 -4.85 4.58
N LEU A 59 -20.94 -4.56 5.75
CA LEU A 59 -20.62 -3.35 6.52
C LEU A 59 -19.13 -3.24 6.86
N GLU A 60 -18.51 -4.37 7.20
CA GLU A 60 -17.09 -4.39 7.53
C GLU A 60 -16.19 -4.25 6.29
N VAL A 61 -16.63 -4.76 5.15
CA VAL A 61 -15.94 -4.67 3.86
C VAL A 61 -16.07 -3.26 3.29
N GLU A 62 -17.25 -2.65 3.34
CA GLU A 62 -17.50 -1.27 2.96
C GLU A 62 -16.59 -0.32 3.75
N LYS A 63 -16.57 -0.44 5.08
CA LYS A 63 -15.65 0.32 5.94
C LYS A 63 -14.17 0.19 5.55
N VAL A 64 -13.72 -1.03 5.24
CA VAL A 64 -12.34 -1.29 4.80
C VAL A 64 -12.08 -0.67 3.42
N ASN A 65 -13.05 -0.73 2.52
CA ASN A 65 -12.98 -0.17 1.18
C ASN A 65 -12.95 1.36 1.22
N ASP A 66 -13.81 2.00 2.00
CA ASP A 66 -13.85 3.46 2.17
C ASP A 66 -12.52 3.98 2.70
N PHE A 67 -12.00 3.34 3.76
CA PHE A 67 -10.68 3.70 4.29
C PHE A 67 -9.57 3.52 3.25
N TYR A 68 -9.61 2.44 2.45
CA TYR A 68 -8.65 2.23 1.38
C TYR A 68 -8.74 3.33 0.31
N MET A 69 -9.95 3.70 -0.13
CA MET A 69 -10.17 4.75 -1.11
C MET A 69 -9.63 6.09 -0.63
N ASP A 70 -9.92 6.49 0.62
CA ASP A 70 -9.37 7.71 1.23
C ASP A 70 -7.84 7.74 1.18
N ARG A 71 -7.18 6.60 1.46
CA ARG A 71 -5.71 6.51 1.43
C ARG A 71 -5.15 6.54 0.03
N ILE A 72 -5.87 5.99 -0.96
CA ILE A 72 -5.48 6.06 -2.37
C ILE A 72 -5.58 7.50 -2.87
N GLU A 73 -6.65 8.22 -2.57
CA GLU A 73 -6.81 9.62 -2.94
C GLU A 73 -5.68 10.49 -2.37
N GLU A 74 -5.40 10.34 -1.07
CA GLU A 74 -4.30 11.02 -0.40
C GLU A 74 -2.94 10.68 -1.06
N ALA A 75 -2.72 9.41 -1.39
CA ALA A 75 -1.49 8.97 -2.04
C ALA A 75 -1.33 9.55 -3.45
N VAL A 76 -2.41 9.65 -4.23
CA VAL A 76 -2.39 10.29 -5.56
C VAL A 76 -1.97 11.75 -5.46
N ILE A 77 -2.53 12.49 -4.49
CA ILE A 77 -2.21 13.91 -4.27
C ILE A 77 -0.73 14.07 -3.87
N ILE A 78 -0.25 13.25 -2.93
CA ILE A 78 1.14 13.30 -2.47
C ILE A 78 2.10 12.97 -3.62
N LEU A 79 1.85 11.91 -4.38
CA LEU A 79 2.72 11.51 -5.48
C LEU A 79 2.75 12.57 -6.58
N HIS A 80 1.62 13.22 -6.88
CA HIS A 80 1.57 14.32 -7.83
C HIS A 80 2.50 15.47 -7.40
N SER A 81 2.41 15.90 -6.14
CA SER A 81 3.27 16.95 -5.59
C SER A 81 4.76 16.55 -5.60
N LEU A 82 5.07 15.30 -5.22
CA LEU A 82 6.45 14.79 -5.26
C LEU A 82 7.01 14.73 -6.68
N LYS A 83 6.21 14.33 -7.67
CA LYS A 83 6.60 14.33 -9.09
C LYS A 83 6.93 15.74 -9.58
N GLN A 84 6.05 16.71 -9.32
CA GLN A 84 6.29 18.11 -9.70
C GLN A 84 7.57 18.66 -9.07
N HIS A 85 7.78 18.38 -7.78
CA HIS A 85 9.00 18.82 -7.10
C HIS A 85 10.26 18.14 -7.67
N ALA A 86 10.18 16.84 -7.96
CA ALA A 86 11.28 16.09 -8.58
C ALA A 86 11.65 16.66 -9.95
N GLU A 87 10.67 16.94 -10.80
CA GLU A 87 10.87 17.53 -12.13
C GLU A 87 11.55 18.91 -12.03
N GLN A 88 11.08 19.76 -11.12
CA GLN A 88 11.70 21.08 -10.88
C GLN A 88 13.17 20.96 -10.46
N LEU A 89 13.48 20.01 -9.56
CA LEU A 89 14.86 19.76 -9.11
C LEU A 89 15.77 19.33 -10.26
N VAL A 90 15.27 18.50 -11.17
CA VAL A 90 16.01 18.04 -12.35
C VAL A 90 16.21 19.19 -13.35
N LEU A 91 15.15 19.92 -13.69
CA LEU A 91 15.20 21.01 -14.67
C LEU A 91 16.09 22.17 -14.21
N ALA A 92 15.97 22.57 -12.95
CA ALA A 92 16.76 23.68 -12.39
C ALA A 92 18.19 23.27 -12.00
N GLY A 93 18.56 21.99 -12.13
CA GLY A 93 19.89 21.51 -11.76
C GLY A 93 20.24 21.73 -10.29
N LEU A 94 19.23 21.69 -9.41
CA LEU A 94 19.35 22.10 -8.01
C LEU A 94 20.32 21.19 -7.22
N PRO A 95 20.93 21.68 -6.13
CA PRO A 95 22.02 21.01 -5.41
C PRO A 95 21.70 19.57 -4.98
N LEU A 96 22.74 18.75 -4.86
CA LEU A 96 22.65 17.33 -4.44
C LEU A 96 21.85 17.13 -3.14
N GLU A 97 21.97 18.06 -2.19
CA GLU A 97 21.25 18.00 -0.91
C GLU A 97 19.73 18.03 -1.10
N GLN A 98 19.21 18.93 -1.94
CA GLN A 98 17.78 19.05 -2.20
C GLN A 98 17.23 17.82 -2.94
N ARG A 99 18.00 17.28 -3.89
CA ARG A 99 17.66 16.02 -4.57
C ARG A 99 17.63 14.84 -3.59
N THR A 100 18.60 14.77 -2.68
CA THR A 100 18.66 13.73 -1.64
C THR A 100 17.48 13.83 -0.68
N ALA A 101 17.07 15.04 -0.31
CA ALA A 101 15.88 15.25 0.52
C ALA A 101 14.60 14.76 -0.19
N CYS A 102 14.44 15.08 -1.47
CA CYS A 102 13.30 14.59 -2.27
C CYS A 102 13.31 13.05 -2.40
N GLN A 103 14.48 12.44 -2.61
CA GLN A 103 14.65 10.98 -2.62
C GLN A 103 14.21 10.34 -1.30
N ARG A 104 14.57 10.93 -0.15
CA ARG A 104 14.10 10.45 1.17
C ARG A 104 12.59 10.52 1.29
N SER A 105 11.96 11.59 0.81
CA SER A 105 10.50 11.72 0.79
C SER A 105 9.84 10.65 -0.08
N LEU A 106 10.39 10.34 -1.25
CA LEU A 106 9.90 9.26 -2.12
C LEU A 106 10.04 7.88 -1.46
N VAL A 107 11.15 7.61 -0.77
CA VAL A 107 11.33 6.34 -0.03
C VAL A 107 10.33 6.22 1.12
N ALA A 108 10.12 7.30 1.89
CA ALA A 108 9.13 7.34 2.95
C ALA A 108 7.70 7.14 2.40
N PHE A 109 7.39 7.76 1.26
CA PHE A 109 6.12 7.59 0.58
C PHE A 109 5.92 6.15 0.08
N HIS A 110 6.94 5.55 -0.55
CA HIS A 110 6.90 4.16 -0.98
C HIS A 110 6.67 3.20 0.20
N TYR A 111 7.32 3.42 1.34
CA TYR A 111 7.05 2.67 2.57
C TYR A 111 5.58 2.77 3.01
N ASN A 112 4.97 3.95 2.92
CA ASN A 112 3.54 4.12 3.25
C ASN A 112 2.64 3.33 2.30
N LEU A 113 2.95 3.28 1.00
CA LEU A 113 2.22 2.46 0.03
C LEU A 113 2.33 0.96 0.34
N LEU A 114 3.53 0.46 0.67
CA LEU A 114 3.72 -0.94 1.07
C LEU A 114 2.98 -1.27 2.38
N THR A 115 2.91 -0.29 3.28
CA THR A 115 2.14 -0.42 4.52
C THR A 115 0.65 -0.56 4.20
N LEU A 116 0.12 0.23 3.27
CA LEU A 116 -1.26 0.11 2.77
C LEU A 116 -1.50 -1.24 2.06
N GLN A 117 -0.53 -1.72 1.27
CA GLN A 117 -0.60 -3.04 0.62
C GLN A 117 -0.71 -4.17 1.65
N ASN A 118 0.06 -4.09 2.73
CA ASN A 118 -0.03 -5.06 3.82
C ASN A 118 -1.38 -4.97 4.56
N TYR A 119 -1.92 -3.77 4.78
CA TYR A 119 -3.27 -3.59 5.31
C TYR A 119 -4.32 -4.30 4.43
N VAL A 120 -4.23 -4.16 3.10
CA VAL A 120 -5.14 -4.84 2.16
C VAL A 120 -5.02 -6.36 2.29
N ALA A 121 -3.81 -6.90 2.24
CA ALA A 121 -3.59 -8.34 2.35
C ALA A 121 -4.13 -8.94 3.66
N LEU A 122 -3.98 -8.22 4.79
CA LEU A 122 -4.48 -8.65 6.09
C LEU A 122 -6.00 -8.68 6.15
N ASN A 123 -6.68 -7.63 5.68
CA ASN A 123 -8.13 -7.56 5.67
C ASN A 123 -8.74 -8.58 4.70
N PHE A 124 -8.16 -8.73 3.51
CA PHE A 124 -8.54 -9.80 2.57
C PHE A 124 -8.48 -11.18 3.21
N THR A 125 -7.34 -11.49 3.85
CA THR A 125 -7.16 -12.76 4.56
C THR A 125 -8.18 -12.94 5.69
N ALA A 126 -8.55 -11.85 6.37
CA ALA A 126 -9.55 -11.88 7.42
C ALA A 126 -10.93 -12.24 6.87
N VAL A 127 -11.36 -11.64 5.77
CA VAL A 127 -12.62 -11.95 5.08
C VAL A 127 -12.67 -13.43 4.69
N VAL A 128 -11.65 -13.93 3.97
CA VAL A 128 -11.60 -15.35 3.55
C VAL A 128 -11.68 -16.29 4.74
N LYS A 129 -11.07 -15.94 5.88
CA LYS A 129 -11.13 -16.74 7.10
C LYS A 129 -12.50 -16.67 7.81
N ILE A 130 -13.23 -15.57 7.70
CA ILE A 130 -14.61 -15.45 8.19
C ILE A 130 -15.53 -16.29 7.31
N LEU A 131 -15.44 -16.18 5.98
CA LEU A 131 -16.23 -16.98 5.05
C LEU A 131 -16.04 -18.48 5.28
N LYS A 132 -14.78 -18.96 5.31
CA LYS A 132 -14.46 -20.36 5.64
C LYS A 132 -15.00 -20.82 7.00
N LYS A 133 -15.14 -19.88 7.95
CA LYS A 133 -15.71 -20.19 9.27
C LYS A 133 -17.23 -20.27 9.21
N SER A 134 -17.88 -19.39 8.44
CA SER A 134 -19.31 -19.42 8.19
C SER A 134 -19.70 -20.76 7.57
N ASP A 135 -19.08 -21.14 6.45
CA ASP A 135 -19.37 -22.40 5.75
C ASP A 135 -19.23 -23.62 6.68
N LYS A 136 -18.19 -23.63 7.53
CA LYS A 136 -17.94 -24.74 8.46
C LYS A 136 -18.93 -24.80 9.62
N LYS A 137 -19.54 -23.68 10.02
CA LYS A 137 -20.35 -23.59 11.25
C LYS A 137 -21.84 -23.51 11.01
N ILE A 138 -22.23 -22.81 9.96
CA ILE A 138 -23.63 -22.58 9.57
C ILE A 138 -24.03 -23.55 8.45
N GLY A 139 -23.06 -24.00 7.63
CA GLY A 139 -23.32 -24.75 6.40
C GLY A 139 -23.42 -23.82 5.19
N GLY A 140 -23.60 -24.39 4.00
CA GLY A 140 -23.73 -23.63 2.74
C GLY A 140 -22.42 -23.42 1.97
N ASN A 141 -22.49 -22.60 0.92
CA ASN A 141 -21.39 -22.26 0.02
C ASN A 141 -21.20 -20.74 -0.13
N LEU A 142 -21.33 -20.01 0.98
CA LEU A 142 -21.31 -18.54 1.00
C LEU A 142 -20.01 -17.98 0.42
N ARG A 143 -18.89 -18.68 0.65
CA ARG A 143 -17.57 -18.24 0.20
C ARG A 143 -17.50 -18.02 -1.31
N ASN A 144 -18.04 -18.92 -2.13
CA ASN A 144 -17.87 -18.82 -3.58
C ASN A 144 -18.61 -17.59 -4.13
N ASP A 145 -19.87 -17.43 -3.71
CA ASP A 145 -20.73 -16.34 -4.18
C ASP A 145 -20.19 -14.99 -3.69
N TYR A 146 -19.76 -14.93 -2.43
CA TYR A 146 -19.24 -13.70 -1.84
C TYR A 146 -17.90 -13.27 -2.45
N VAL A 147 -16.96 -14.21 -2.64
CA VAL A 147 -15.65 -13.88 -3.24
C VAL A 147 -15.83 -13.38 -4.67
N ALA A 148 -16.74 -13.96 -5.46
CA ALA A 148 -17.01 -13.50 -6.82
C ALA A 148 -17.48 -12.04 -6.83
N ALA A 149 -18.39 -11.66 -5.92
CA ALA A 149 -18.85 -10.28 -5.78
C ALA A 149 -17.73 -9.33 -5.30
N MET A 150 -16.87 -9.79 -4.39
CA MET A 150 -15.81 -8.96 -3.82
C MET A 150 -14.66 -8.63 -4.78
N VAL A 151 -14.37 -9.50 -5.75
CA VAL A 151 -13.24 -9.31 -6.69
C VAL A 151 -13.41 -8.04 -7.54
N GLU A 152 -14.63 -7.55 -7.67
CA GLU A 152 -14.94 -6.30 -8.39
C GLU A 152 -14.60 -5.03 -7.59
N LEU A 153 -14.41 -5.13 -6.26
CA LEU A 153 -14.15 -3.97 -5.42
C LEU A 153 -12.74 -3.38 -5.63
N PRO A 154 -12.57 -2.05 -5.60
CA PRO A 154 -11.27 -1.39 -5.76
C PRO A 154 -10.21 -1.91 -4.77
N PHE A 155 -10.59 -2.09 -3.51
CA PHE A 155 -9.76 -2.68 -2.47
C PHE A 155 -9.22 -4.07 -2.84
N TYR A 156 -9.96 -4.84 -3.61
CA TYR A 156 -9.54 -6.17 -4.06
C TYR A 156 -8.62 -6.11 -5.28
N ARG A 157 -8.95 -5.26 -6.26
CA ARG A 157 -8.15 -5.14 -7.48
C ARG A 157 -6.76 -4.59 -7.23
N CYS A 158 -6.60 -3.73 -6.21
CA CYS A 158 -5.33 -3.08 -5.86
C CYS A 158 -4.66 -2.33 -7.03
N GLN A 159 -5.35 -2.07 -8.14
CA GLN A 159 -4.73 -1.58 -9.37
C GLN A 159 -4.07 -0.21 -9.15
N ALA A 160 -4.83 0.75 -8.60
CA ALA A 160 -4.32 2.08 -8.29
C ALA A 160 -3.13 2.04 -7.33
N LEU A 161 -3.13 1.13 -6.35
CA LEU A 161 -2.00 0.98 -5.44
C LEU A 161 -0.74 0.48 -6.16
N GLY A 162 -0.89 -0.48 -7.06
CA GLY A 162 0.22 -0.98 -7.89
C GLY A 162 0.80 0.12 -8.78
N GLU A 163 -0.06 0.89 -9.44
CA GLU A 163 0.34 2.03 -10.27
C GLU A 163 1.08 3.11 -9.46
N LEU A 164 0.59 3.46 -8.27
CA LEU A 164 1.25 4.40 -7.36
C LEU A 164 2.65 3.93 -6.94
N VAL A 165 2.81 2.64 -6.65
CA VAL A 165 4.11 2.05 -6.28
C VAL A 165 5.09 2.14 -7.44
N GLU A 166 4.67 1.70 -8.63
CA GLU A 166 5.50 1.71 -9.84
C GLU A 166 5.92 3.15 -10.21
N ASP A 167 4.98 4.09 -10.16
CA ASP A 167 5.24 5.48 -10.47
C ASP A 167 6.18 6.14 -9.45
N THR A 168 6.06 5.78 -8.17
CA THR A 168 7.01 6.26 -7.14
C THR A 168 8.43 5.79 -7.45
N GLU A 169 8.60 4.52 -7.82
CA GLU A 169 9.90 3.97 -8.20
C GLU A 169 10.48 4.64 -9.46
N LYS A 170 9.63 4.91 -10.47
CA LYS A 170 10.02 5.64 -11.67
C LYS A 170 10.52 7.03 -11.34
N THR A 171 9.78 7.80 -10.53
CA THR A 171 10.18 9.15 -10.11
C THR A 171 11.50 9.13 -9.33
N PHE A 172 11.71 8.13 -8.47
CA PHE A 172 12.98 7.96 -7.76
C PHE A 172 14.16 7.74 -8.72
N ARG A 173 14.02 6.85 -9.72
CA ARG A 173 15.07 6.57 -10.72
C ARG A 173 15.42 7.79 -11.56
N ILE A 174 14.44 8.63 -11.90
CA ILE A 174 14.68 9.89 -12.64
C ILE A 174 15.59 10.82 -11.84
N LEU A 175 15.31 10.99 -10.53
CA LEU A 175 16.13 11.81 -9.65
C LEU A 175 17.54 11.25 -9.44
N GLU A 176 17.66 9.92 -9.34
CA GLU A 176 18.96 9.25 -9.23
C GLU A 176 19.83 9.44 -10.47
N GLY A 177 19.26 9.24 -11.66
CA GLY A 177 19.96 9.44 -12.94
C GLY A 177 20.43 10.89 -13.14
N ALA A 178 19.59 11.86 -12.77
CA ALA A 178 19.98 13.27 -12.80
C ALA A 178 21.13 13.59 -11.82
N SER A 179 21.15 12.91 -10.67
CA SER A 179 22.22 13.08 -9.68
C SER A 179 23.57 12.53 -10.16
N ALA A 180 23.56 11.36 -10.80
CA ALA A 180 24.77 10.76 -11.39
C ALA A 180 25.36 11.60 -12.53
N ALA A 181 24.51 12.13 -13.41
CA ALA A 181 24.93 13.01 -14.49
C ALA A 181 25.54 14.34 -13.98
N ALA A 182 24.94 14.93 -12.94
CA ALA A 182 25.46 16.14 -12.31
C ALA A 182 26.82 15.91 -11.63
N ALA A 183 27.01 14.76 -10.97
CA ALA A 183 28.28 14.39 -10.35
C ALA A 183 29.40 14.22 -11.39
N ALA A 184 29.12 13.51 -12.49
CA ALA A 184 30.08 13.32 -13.58
C ALA A 184 30.50 14.66 -14.24
N LYS A 185 29.56 15.60 -14.39
CA LYS A 185 29.85 16.94 -14.95
C LYS A 185 30.71 17.78 -14.00
N ALA A 186 30.47 17.71 -12.69
CA ALA A 186 31.29 18.39 -11.69
C ALA A 186 32.72 17.85 -11.65
N GLU A 187 32.89 16.53 -11.81
CA GLU A 187 34.19 15.85 -11.81
C GLU A 187 35.01 16.12 -13.09
N GLN A 188 34.34 16.28 -14.25
CA GLN A 188 34.99 16.72 -15.50
C GLN A 188 35.44 18.18 -15.46
N MET A 189 34.71 19.05 -14.77
CA MET A 189 35.06 20.48 -14.63
C MET A 189 36.18 20.74 -13.61
N SER A 190 36.49 19.77 -12.74
CA SER A 190 37.55 19.90 -11.72
C SER A 190 38.91 19.32 -12.14
N ILE A 191 39.06 18.83 -13.39
CA ILE A 191 40.36 18.42 -13.94
C ILE A 191 41.20 19.68 -14.24
N PRO A 192 42.34 19.92 -13.57
CA PRO A 192 43.15 21.12 -13.80
C PRO A 192 43.86 21.04 -15.15
N MET A 193 43.83 22.15 -15.88
CA MET A 193 44.56 22.39 -17.13
C MET A 193 46.08 22.43 -16.88
N GLN A 194 46.71 21.28 -16.61
CA GLN A 194 48.17 21.16 -16.57
C GLN A 194 48.66 20.36 -17.78
N GLN A 195 49.15 21.13 -18.76
CA GLN A 195 50.29 20.89 -19.67
C GLN A 195 49.95 21.41 -21.07
N GLN A 196 50.11 22.73 -21.28
CA GLN A 196 50.51 23.22 -22.60
C GLN A 196 52.03 23.02 -22.72
N PRO A 197 52.53 22.28 -23.72
CA PRO A 197 53.96 22.20 -23.97
C PRO A 197 54.45 23.56 -24.46
N GLN A 198 55.37 24.18 -23.71
CA GLN A 198 56.07 25.38 -24.16
C GLN A 198 56.87 25.07 -25.42
N MET A 199 56.44 25.65 -26.54
CA MET A 199 57.23 25.73 -27.77
C MET A 199 58.43 26.64 -27.52
N SER A 200 59.60 26.05 -27.27
CA SER A 200 60.88 26.77 -27.28
C SER A 200 61.24 27.14 -28.72
N ILE A 201 61.14 28.43 -29.04
CA ILE A 201 61.68 28.99 -30.29
C ILE A 201 63.17 29.27 -30.06
N PRO A 202 64.10 28.70 -30.85
CA PRO A 202 65.48 29.14 -30.83
C PRO A 202 65.63 30.35 -31.75
N MET A 203 66.15 31.46 -31.24
CA MET A 203 66.73 32.53 -32.06
C MET A 203 68.22 32.65 -31.77
N GLN A 204 68.93 32.91 -32.85
CA GLN A 204 70.37 32.89 -33.09
C GLN A 204 71.17 33.82 -32.17
#